data_AF-A0A8H8NW90-F1
#
_entry.id   AF-A0A8H8NW90-F1
#
_cell.length_a   1.000
_cell.length_b   1.000
_cell.length_c   1.000
_cell.angle_alpha   90.00
_cell.angle_beta   90.00
_cell.angle_gamma   90.00
#
_symmetry.space_group_name_H-M   'P 1'
#
loop_
_entity.id
_entity.type
_entity.pdbx_description
1 polymer ?
#
loop_
_entity_poly.entity_id
_entity_poly.type
_entity_poly.pdbx_seq_one_letter_code
_entity_poly.pdbx_strand_id
1 'polypeptide(L)'
;MERTSTYIKVWFWPRNSGAVPSQVRNGASSIDTSTWGRPFALFVNSSCNIASKFGPENIIINLTFCGDWAGGVYGNSGCPGSCVDYVNNNPAAFKNAYWDIAALRVYQ
;
A
#
# COMPACT_ATOMS: atom_id res chain seq x y z
N MET A 1 -1.77 7.73 3.55
CA MET A 1 -0.45 7.74 4.22
C MET A 1 -0.14 9.19 4.54
N GLU A 2 0.40 9.45 5.73
CA GLU A 2 0.92 10.76 6.15
C GLU A 2 2.40 10.59 6.45
N ARG A 3 3.24 11.48 5.91
CA ARG A 3 4.67 11.51 6.17
C ARG A 3 5.08 12.89 6.65
N THR A 4 5.84 12.93 7.73
CA THR A 4 6.45 14.14 8.29
C THR A 4 7.95 13.91 8.51
N SER A 5 8.63 14.87 9.13
CA SER A 5 10.03 14.70 9.55
C SER A 5 10.20 13.77 10.76
N THR A 6 9.13 13.45 11.48
CA THR A 6 9.19 12.69 12.75
C THR A 6 8.42 11.37 12.72
N TYR A 7 7.52 11.17 11.76
CA TYR A 7 6.77 9.91 11.63
C TYR A 7 6.25 9.66 10.22
N ILE A 8 5.90 8.40 9.98
CA ILE A 8 5.07 7.95 8.85
C ILE A 8 3.89 7.18 9.42
N LYS A 9 2.67 7.52 8.99
CA LYS A 9 1.43 6.84 9.36
C LYS A 9 0.73 6.28 8.13
N VAL A 10 0.21 5.07 8.27
CA VAL A 10 -0.61 4.41 7.24
C VAL A 10 -1.95 4.01 7.84
N TRP A 11 -3.03 4.40 7.17
CA TRP A 11 -4.38 3.97 7.50
C TRP A 11 -4.92 3.09 6.37
N PHE A 12 -5.68 2.09 6.75
CA PHE A 12 -6.49 1.29 5.85
C PHE A 12 -7.91 1.30 6.39
N TRP A 13 -8.86 1.55 5.50
CA TRP A 13 -10.28 1.45 5.81
C TRP A 13 -10.94 0.53 4.79
N PRO A 14 -11.60 -0.56 5.24
CA PRO A 14 -12.44 -1.36 4.36
C PRO A 14 -13.52 -0.51 3.68
N ARG A 15 -13.93 -0.88 2.46
CA ARG A 15 -14.86 -0.10 1.61
C ARG A 15 -16.12 0.37 2.34
N ASN A 16 -16.70 -0.50 3.17
CA ASN A 16 -17.95 -0.24 3.88
C ASN A 16 -17.76 0.23 5.33
N SER A 17 -16.53 0.59 5.73
CA SER A 17 -16.26 1.08 7.07
C SER A 17 -16.93 2.44 7.30
N GLY A 18 -17.71 2.56 8.37
CA GLY A 18 -18.26 3.83 8.86
C GLY A 18 -17.18 4.75 9.44
N ALA A 19 -15.98 4.24 9.72
CA ALA A 19 -14.87 4.99 10.29
C ALA A 19 -14.00 5.70 9.23
N VAL A 20 -14.30 5.57 7.93
CA VAL A 20 -13.63 6.36 6.89
C VAL A 20 -13.95 7.84 7.11
N PRO A 21 -12.96 8.72 7.33
CA PRO A 21 -13.19 10.15 7.43
C PRO A 21 -13.83 10.70 6.15
N SER A 22 -14.78 11.64 6.27
CA SER A 22 -15.44 12.26 5.12
C SER A 22 -14.45 12.91 4.15
N GLN A 23 -13.38 13.50 4.69
CA GLN A 23 -12.27 14.09 3.94
C GLN A 23 -11.59 13.06 3.01
N VAL A 24 -11.43 11.82 3.47
CA VAL A 24 -10.87 10.71 2.67
C VAL A 24 -11.89 10.18 1.68
N ARG A 25 -13.13 9.92 2.13
CA ARG A 25 -14.19 9.33 1.29
C ARG A 25 -14.50 10.19 0.06
N ASN A 26 -14.58 11.50 0.26
CA ASN A 26 -15.03 12.43 -0.77
C ASN A 26 -13.87 13.12 -1.49
N GLY A 27 -12.62 12.97 -1.00
CA GLY A 27 -11.47 13.69 -1.54
C GLY A 27 -11.59 15.20 -1.35
N ALA A 28 -11.74 15.63 -0.08
CA ALA A 28 -11.84 17.05 0.26
C ALA A 28 -10.59 17.82 -0.16
N SER A 29 -10.71 19.11 -0.47
CA SER A 29 -9.57 19.98 -0.81
C SER A 29 -8.65 20.31 0.38
N SER A 30 -9.14 20.12 1.61
CA SER A 30 -8.39 20.30 2.86
C SER A 30 -8.63 19.11 3.78
N ILE A 31 -7.57 18.65 4.44
CA ILE A 31 -7.57 17.45 5.29
C ILE A 31 -7.01 17.73 6.69
N ASP A 32 -7.50 17.01 7.70
CA ASP A 32 -6.94 17.02 9.06
C ASP A 32 -6.75 15.58 9.54
N THR A 33 -5.51 15.11 9.48
CA THR A 33 -5.12 13.73 9.81
C THR A 33 -5.23 13.42 11.30
N SER A 34 -5.32 14.44 12.18
CA SER A 34 -5.47 14.24 13.63
C SER A 34 -6.83 13.62 13.98
N THR A 35 -7.83 13.82 13.11
CA THR A 35 -9.20 13.31 13.27
C THR A 35 -9.40 11.89 12.74
N TRP A 36 -8.38 11.30 12.09
CA TRP A 36 -8.51 10.03 11.37
C TRP A 36 -8.41 8.78 12.26
N GLY A 37 -8.21 8.97 13.57
CA GLY A 37 -8.07 7.90 14.54
C GLY A 37 -6.74 7.15 14.44
N ARG A 38 -6.68 5.98 15.10
CA ARG A 38 -5.46 5.18 15.20
C ARG A 38 -5.02 4.66 13.82
N PRO A 39 -3.76 4.89 13.40
CA PRO A 39 -3.25 4.33 12.15
C PRO A 39 -3.08 2.81 12.26
N PHE A 40 -3.18 2.13 11.11
CA PHE A 40 -2.88 0.70 11.00
C PHE A 40 -1.40 0.43 11.25
N ALA A 41 -0.53 1.29 10.70
CA ALA A 41 0.91 1.27 10.95
C ALA A 41 1.42 2.66 11.34
N LEU A 42 2.28 2.71 12.35
CA LEU A 42 2.94 3.92 12.83
C LEU A 42 4.45 3.67 12.91
N PHE A 43 5.21 4.42 12.13
CA PHE A 43 6.66 4.45 12.16
C PHE A 43 7.09 5.77 12.79
N VAL A 44 7.81 5.71 13.91
CA VAL A 44 8.24 6.88 14.68
C VAL A 44 9.76 7.06 14.63
N ASN A 45 10.23 8.23 15.02
CA ASN A 45 11.65 8.58 14.98
C ASN A 45 12.47 8.21 16.23
N SER A 46 11.96 7.36 17.13
CA SER A 46 12.65 7.02 18.38
C SER A 46 13.99 6.31 18.17
N SER A 47 14.12 5.52 17.11
CA SER A 47 15.35 4.82 16.71
C SER A 47 15.73 5.03 15.23
N CYS A 48 15.02 5.92 14.53
CA CYS A 48 15.21 6.19 13.11
C CYS A 48 15.01 7.67 12.82
N ASN A 49 16.04 8.39 12.38
CA ASN A 49 15.86 9.75 11.91
C ASN A 49 15.18 9.77 10.53
N ILE A 50 13.84 9.80 10.53
CA ILE A 50 13.00 9.77 9.31
C ILE A 50 13.42 10.86 8.31
N ALA A 51 13.64 12.10 8.77
CA ALA A 51 14.04 13.20 7.89
C ALA A 51 15.36 12.94 7.15
N SER A 52 16.29 12.19 7.75
CA SER A 52 17.57 11.85 7.11
C SER A 52 17.50 10.63 6.18
N LYS A 53 16.46 9.81 6.29
CA LYS A 53 16.32 8.55 5.53
C LYS A 53 15.45 8.69 4.29
N PHE A 54 14.57 9.68 4.26
CA PHE A 54 13.64 9.88 3.17
C PHE A 54 13.78 11.28 2.58
N GLY A 55 14.03 11.36 1.27
CA GLY A 55 14.02 12.59 0.48
C GLY A 55 12.69 12.78 -0.28
N PRO A 56 12.66 13.56 -1.37
CA PRO A 56 11.55 13.54 -2.32
C PRO A 56 11.34 12.13 -2.90
N GLU A 57 10.10 11.67 -2.95
CA GLU A 57 9.74 10.31 -3.40
C GLU A 57 8.76 10.37 -4.57
N ASN A 58 8.87 9.38 -5.48
CA ASN A 58 7.87 9.14 -6.51
C ASN A 58 6.85 8.12 -6.01
N ILE A 59 5.58 8.33 -6.35
CA ILE A 59 4.55 7.30 -6.13
C ILE A 59 4.66 6.26 -7.23
N ILE A 60 4.87 5.00 -6.85
CA ILE A 60 4.95 3.85 -7.78
C ILE A 60 3.80 2.91 -7.49
N ILE A 61 3.05 2.53 -8.52
CA ILE A 61 2.02 1.51 -8.47
C ILE A 61 2.38 0.47 -9.53
N ASN A 62 2.64 -0.76 -9.12
CA ASN A 62 3.04 -1.83 -10.03
C ASN A 62 2.33 -3.15 -9.70
N LEU A 63 2.46 -4.09 -10.63
CA LEU A 63 2.14 -5.49 -10.46
C LEU A 63 3.28 -6.27 -11.12
N THR A 64 3.90 -7.19 -10.38
CA THR A 64 4.94 -8.07 -10.89
C THR A 64 4.67 -9.49 -10.41
N PHE A 65 5.34 -10.47 -11.01
CA PHE A 65 5.18 -11.87 -10.69
C PHE A 65 6.49 -12.48 -10.23
N CYS A 66 6.41 -13.41 -9.28
CA CYS A 66 7.55 -14.16 -8.76
C CYS A 66 8.64 -13.26 -8.16
N GLY A 67 9.82 -13.20 -8.80
CA GLY A 67 10.98 -12.47 -8.29
C GLY A 67 11.46 -12.96 -6.92
N ASP A 68 12.28 -12.13 -6.29
CA ASP A 68 12.99 -12.47 -5.06
C ASP A 68 12.05 -12.85 -3.92
N TRP A 69 10.94 -12.11 -3.78
CA TRP A 69 10.00 -12.35 -2.69
C TRP A 69 8.93 -13.37 -3.06
N ALA A 70 7.98 -13.04 -3.95
CA ALA A 70 6.84 -13.91 -4.20
C ALA A 70 7.28 -15.27 -4.79
N GLY A 71 8.33 -15.30 -5.61
CA GLY A 71 8.95 -16.53 -6.09
C GLY A 71 9.62 -17.32 -4.98
N GLY A 72 10.34 -16.64 -4.09
CA GLY A 72 11.04 -17.25 -2.95
C GLY A 72 10.11 -17.92 -1.92
N VAL A 73 8.86 -17.45 -1.77
CA VAL A 73 7.88 -18.00 -0.82
C VAL A 73 6.74 -18.79 -1.48
N TYR A 74 6.74 -18.93 -2.81
CA TYR A 74 5.64 -19.49 -3.60
C TYR A 74 5.21 -20.89 -3.12
N GLY A 75 6.17 -21.81 -2.98
CA GLY A 75 5.88 -23.20 -2.58
C GLY A 75 5.30 -23.34 -1.17
N ASN A 76 5.60 -22.39 -0.28
CA ASN A 76 5.07 -22.37 1.09
C ASN A 76 3.69 -21.69 1.18
N SER A 77 3.22 -21.08 0.09
CA SER A 77 1.96 -20.35 0.02
C SER A 77 0.79 -21.21 -0.48
N GLY A 78 1.00 -22.54 -0.57
CA GLY A 78 0.00 -23.49 -1.09
C GLY A 78 -0.19 -23.44 -2.60
N CYS A 79 0.74 -22.81 -3.33
CA CYS A 79 0.69 -22.69 -4.78
C CYS A 79 1.36 -23.90 -5.47
N PRO A 80 0.84 -24.38 -6.62
CA PRO A 80 1.32 -25.60 -7.26
C PRO A 80 2.57 -25.37 -8.13
N GLY A 81 3.51 -26.31 -8.11
CA GLY A 81 4.68 -26.28 -8.99
C GLY A 81 5.64 -25.11 -8.71
N SER A 82 6.31 -24.60 -9.76
CA SER A 82 7.16 -23.41 -9.65
C SER A 82 6.39 -22.15 -10.02
N CYS A 83 6.74 -21.02 -9.40
CA CYS A 83 6.08 -19.74 -9.67
C CYS A 83 6.17 -19.37 -11.16
N VAL A 84 7.36 -19.51 -11.76
CA VAL A 84 7.60 -19.12 -13.16
C VAL A 84 6.79 -20.01 -14.11
N ASP A 85 6.77 -21.32 -13.88
CA ASP A 85 5.98 -22.24 -14.71
C ASP A 85 4.49 -21.97 -14.58
N TYR A 86 4.01 -21.66 -13.37
CA TYR A 86 2.61 -21.34 -13.17
C TYR A 86 2.21 -20.07 -13.93
N VAL A 87 3.00 -19.00 -13.82
CA VAL A 87 2.77 -17.73 -14.52
C VAL A 87 2.77 -17.93 -16.04
N ASN A 88 3.74 -18.67 -16.58
CA ASN A 88 3.85 -18.91 -18.02
C ASN A 88 2.67 -19.69 -18.60
N ASN A 89 2.16 -20.68 -17.85
CA ASN A 89 1.23 -21.67 -18.39
C ASN A 89 -0.24 -21.46 -17.98
N ASN A 90 -0.54 -20.49 -17.10
CA ASN A 90 -1.90 -20.29 -16.59
C ASN A 90 -2.41 -18.85 -16.79
N PRO A 91 -2.42 -18.30 -18.03
CA PRO A 91 -2.81 -16.90 -18.26
C PRO A 91 -4.23 -16.59 -17.77
N ALA A 92 -5.15 -17.56 -17.83
CA ALA A 92 -6.52 -17.39 -17.37
C ALA A 92 -6.64 -17.19 -15.84
N ALA A 93 -5.64 -17.59 -15.05
CA ALA A 93 -5.62 -17.38 -13.60
C ALA A 93 -5.43 -15.89 -13.23
N PHE A 94 -4.88 -15.10 -14.14
CA PHE A 94 -4.54 -13.69 -13.90
C PHE A 94 -5.62 -12.71 -14.39
N LYS A 95 -6.82 -13.18 -14.75
CA LYS A 95 -7.95 -12.31 -15.13
C LYS A 95 -8.27 -11.24 -14.10
N ASN A 96 -8.04 -11.53 -12.82
CA ASN A 96 -8.27 -10.62 -11.70
C ASN A 96 -6.98 -9.96 -11.18
N ALA A 97 -5.85 -10.11 -11.88
CA ALA A 97 -4.58 -9.49 -11.52
C ALA A 97 -4.48 -8.08 -12.14
N TYR A 98 -5.30 -7.15 -11.66
CA TYR A 98 -5.31 -5.75 -12.11
C TYR A 98 -5.59 -4.80 -10.96
N TRP A 99 -5.23 -3.52 -11.14
CA TRP A 99 -5.65 -2.45 -10.24
C TRP A 99 -6.85 -1.72 -10.83
N ASP A 100 -7.87 -1.49 -10.01
CA ASP A 100 -8.98 -0.57 -10.31
C ASP A 100 -8.92 0.59 -9.31
N ILE A 101 -8.45 1.75 -9.78
CA ILE A 101 -8.13 2.90 -8.93
C ILE A 101 -9.04 4.06 -9.28
N ALA A 102 -9.96 4.37 -8.37
CA ALA A 102 -10.88 5.49 -8.55
C ALA A 102 -10.18 6.86 -8.44
N ALA A 103 -9.20 7.00 -7.54
CA ALA A 103 -8.47 8.24 -7.36
C ALA A 103 -7.14 8.04 -6.62
N LEU A 104 -6.15 8.86 -6.97
CA LEU A 104 -4.95 9.12 -6.19
C LEU A 104 -4.90 10.63 -5.92
N ARG A 105 -4.80 11.04 -4.65
CA ARG A 105 -4.77 12.45 -4.23
C ARG A 105 -3.59 12.70 -3.30
N VAL A 106 -2.92 13.83 -3.49
CA VAL A 106 -1.76 14.26 -2.68
C VAL A 106 -2.08 15.62 -2.06
N TYR A 107 -1.72 15.78 -0.79
CA TYR A 107 -1.88 17.00 0.00
C TYR A 107 -0.53 17.40 0.58
N GLN A 108 -0.33 18.70 0.82
CA GLN A 108 0.89 19.27 1.40
C GLN A 108 0.53 20.32 2.43
#